data_AF-A0A1B7MND7-F1
#
_entry.id   AF-A0A1B7MND7-F1
#
_cell.length_a   1.000
_cell.length_b   1.000
_cell.length_c   1.000
_cell.angle_alpha   90.00
_cell.angle_beta   90.00
_cell.angle_gamma   90.00
#
_symmetry.space_group_name_H-M   'P 1'
#
loop_
_entity.id
_entity.type
_entity.pdbx_description
1 polymer ?
#
loop_
_entity_poly.entity_id
_entity_poly.type
_entity_poly.pdbx_seq_one_letter_code
_entity_poly.pdbx_strand_id
1 'polypeptide(L)'
;DIPVEELWEEWRVQVAMQTKPAPKQPKNKGAEAIATILTLENILEQHNSMVHELENAILSEMKLQNHTEASVKHHEPGIIKLSKTYNNLCTQLQALIHQGKAPPKALPPLPIAREGLFQLDIDDEV
;
A
#
# COMPACT_ATOMS: atom_id res chain seq x y z
N ASP A 1 22.35 -49.22 -71.14
CA ASP A 1 22.66 -47.78 -71.12
C ASP A 1 21.38 -46.99 -70.99
N ILE A 2 21.26 -46.22 -69.90
CA ILE A 2 20.13 -45.29 -69.71
C ILE A 2 20.31 -44.16 -70.73
N PRO A 3 19.31 -43.84 -71.55
CA PRO A 3 19.39 -42.73 -72.50
C PRO A 3 19.70 -41.43 -71.78
N VAL A 4 20.65 -40.65 -72.32
CA VAL A 4 21.11 -39.41 -71.68
C VAL A 4 19.95 -38.44 -71.40
N GLU A 5 18.94 -38.40 -72.27
CA GLU A 5 17.71 -37.62 -72.11
C GLU A 5 16.94 -37.90 -70.81
N GLU A 6 16.87 -39.16 -70.39
CA GLU A 6 16.13 -39.56 -69.18
C GLU A 6 16.84 -39.03 -67.93
N LEU A 7 18.18 -39.05 -67.94
CA LEU A 7 19.03 -38.48 -66.89
C LEU A 7 18.88 -36.96 -66.80
N TRP A 8 18.74 -36.26 -67.94
CA TRP A 8 18.50 -34.82 -67.96
C TRP A 8 17.11 -34.47 -67.41
N GLU A 9 16.09 -35.28 -67.67
CA GLU A 9 14.74 -35.08 -67.12
C GLU A 9 14.74 -35.25 -65.61
N GLU A 10 15.38 -36.31 -65.10
CA GLU A 10 15.52 -36.55 -63.66
C GLU A 10 16.31 -35.43 -62.97
N TRP A 11 17.39 -34.96 -63.60
CA TRP A 11 18.16 -33.83 -63.08
C TRP A 11 17.34 -32.54 -63.05
N ARG A 12 16.52 -32.27 -64.07
CA ARG A 12 15.59 -31.12 -64.07
C ARG A 12 14.59 -31.21 -62.92
N VAL A 13 13.99 -32.37 -62.71
CA VAL A 13 13.05 -32.62 -61.61
C VAL A 13 13.74 -32.44 -60.26
N GLN A 14 14.96 -32.97 -60.13
CA GLN A 14 15.75 -32.86 -58.91
C GLN A 14 16.14 -31.41 -58.61
N VAL A 15 16.62 -30.66 -59.61
CA VAL A 15 16.93 -29.24 -59.49
C VAL A 15 15.68 -28.47 -59.12
N ALA A 16 14.54 -28.69 -59.79
CA ALA A 16 13.28 -28.01 -59.49
C ALA A 16 12.77 -28.30 -58.06
N MET A 17 13.01 -29.50 -57.54
CA MET A 17 12.60 -29.88 -56.18
C MET A 17 13.55 -29.33 -55.11
N GLN A 18 14.85 -29.29 -55.40
CA GLN A 18 15.90 -28.80 -54.49
C GLN A 18 16.03 -27.27 -54.48
N THR A 19 15.63 -26.58 -55.56
CA THR A 19 15.82 -25.13 -55.71
C THR A 19 14.56 -24.32 -55.43
N LYS A 20 13.50 -24.93 -54.86
CA LYS A 20 12.31 -24.17 -54.45
C LYS A 20 12.73 -23.07 -53.48
N PRO A 21 12.51 -21.79 -53.79
CA PRO A 21 12.90 -20.71 -52.89
C PRO A 21 12.19 -20.90 -51.54
N ALA A 22 12.95 -20.76 -50.46
CA ALA A 22 12.42 -20.90 -49.11
C ALA A 22 11.18 -20.01 -48.93
N PRO A 23 10.13 -20.48 -48.24
CA PRO A 23 8.94 -19.69 -48.00
C PRO A 23 9.34 -18.36 -47.35
N LYS A 24 8.94 -17.25 -47.97
CA LYS A 24 9.30 -15.89 -47.53
C LYS A 24 8.73 -15.65 -46.14
N GLN A 25 9.58 -15.56 -45.13
CA GLN A 25 9.17 -15.13 -43.81
C GLN A 25 8.90 -13.62 -43.78
N PRO A 26 7.92 -13.14 -42.99
CA PRO A 26 7.71 -11.72 -42.77
C PRO A 26 8.97 -11.12 -42.13
N LYS A 27 9.52 -10.09 -42.78
CA LYS A 27 10.70 -9.38 -42.29
C LYS A 27 10.40 -8.82 -40.90
N ASN A 28 11.29 -9.05 -39.94
CA ASN A 28 11.34 -8.41 -38.61
C ASN A 28 10.50 -9.02 -37.46
N LYS A 29 9.75 -10.11 -37.64
CA LYS A 29 8.94 -10.70 -36.55
C LYS A 29 9.75 -11.13 -35.32
N GLY A 30 10.96 -11.66 -35.53
CA GLY A 30 11.86 -12.00 -34.42
C GLY A 30 12.35 -10.78 -33.65
N ALA A 31 12.66 -9.68 -34.35
CA ALA A 31 13.08 -8.43 -33.72
C ALA A 31 11.95 -7.79 -32.90
N GLU A 32 10.71 -7.83 -33.41
CA GLU A 32 9.51 -7.37 -32.70
C GLU A 32 9.26 -8.17 -31.41
N ALA A 33 9.38 -9.50 -31.47
CA ALA A 33 9.23 -10.37 -30.32
C ALA A 33 10.31 -10.10 -29.25
N ILE A 34 11.58 -9.97 -29.66
CA ILE A 34 12.70 -9.65 -28.74
C ILE A 34 12.50 -8.29 -28.08
N ALA A 35 12.11 -7.25 -28.86
CA ALA A 35 11.84 -5.93 -28.29
C ALA A 35 10.72 -5.99 -27.25
N THR A 36 9.65 -6.73 -27.54
CA THR A 36 8.53 -6.92 -26.60
C THR A 36 9.01 -7.62 -25.32
N ILE A 37 9.81 -8.69 -25.43
CA ILE A 37 10.37 -9.39 -24.27
C ILE A 37 11.19 -8.43 -23.40
N LEU A 38 12.11 -7.67 -23.99
CA LEU A 38 12.93 -6.70 -23.26
C LEU A 38 12.08 -5.63 -22.57
N THR A 39 11.02 -5.15 -23.24
CA THR A 39 10.11 -4.16 -22.62
C THR A 39 9.37 -4.75 -21.42
N LEU A 40 8.91 -6.00 -21.51
CA LEU A 40 8.21 -6.67 -20.42
C LEU A 40 9.15 -6.96 -19.25
N GLU A 41 10.37 -7.40 -19.52
CA GLU A 41 11.40 -7.62 -18.50
C GLU A 41 11.70 -6.32 -17.73
N ASN A 42 11.88 -5.20 -18.44
CA ASN A 42 12.08 -3.89 -17.81
C ASN A 42 10.87 -3.46 -16.97
N ILE A 43 9.64 -3.69 -17.45
CA ILE A 43 8.43 -3.39 -16.67
C ILE A 43 8.35 -4.25 -15.41
N LEU A 44 8.68 -5.54 -15.49
CA LEU A 44 8.71 -6.43 -14.34
C LEU A 44 9.73 -5.98 -13.30
N GLU A 45 10.92 -5.55 -13.73
CA GLU A 45 11.95 -5.00 -12.84
C GLU A 45 11.45 -3.72 -12.15
N GLN A 46 10.83 -2.81 -12.90
CA GLN A 46 10.24 -1.58 -12.36
C GLN A 46 9.13 -1.87 -11.34
N HIS A 47 8.23 -2.80 -11.65
CA HIS A 47 7.16 -3.18 -10.73
C HIS A 47 7.70 -3.83 -9.46
N ASN A 48 8.74 -4.66 -9.56
CA ASN A 48 9.38 -5.27 -8.40
C ASN A 48 10.03 -4.20 -7.51
N SER A 49 10.67 -3.18 -8.12
CA SER A 49 11.19 -2.02 -7.39
C SER A 49 10.07 -1.25 -6.69
N MET A 50 8.95 -1.00 -7.38
CA MET A 50 7.80 -0.29 -6.82
C MET A 50 7.18 -1.03 -5.64
N VAL A 51 7.03 -2.36 -5.73
CA VAL A 51 6.54 -3.19 -4.62
C VAL A 51 7.46 -3.05 -3.41
N HIS A 52 8.77 -3.13 -3.61
CA HIS A 52 9.74 -2.97 -2.53
C HIS A 52 9.65 -1.60 -1.83
N GLU A 53 9.48 -0.53 -2.62
CA GLU A 53 9.30 0.81 -2.07
C GLU A 53 8.00 0.93 -1.24
N LEU A 54 6.91 0.34 -1.73
CA LEU A 54 5.63 0.31 -1.01
C LEU A 54 5.73 -0.48 0.30
N GLU A 55 6.38 -1.64 0.29
CA GLU A 55 6.63 -2.43 1.50
C GLU A 55 7.40 -1.61 2.54
N ASN A 56 8.44 -0.89 2.13
CA ASN A 56 9.22 -0.03 3.01
C ASN A 56 8.38 1.13 3.57
N ALA A 57 7.53 1.74 2.74
CA ALA A 57 6.63 2.80 3.17
C ALA A 57 5.65 2.30 4.25
N ILE A 58 5.00 1.16 4.02
CA ILE A 58 4.08 0.53 4.99
C ILE A 58 4.81 0.23 6.30
N LEU A 59 6.01 -0.36 6.25
CA LEU A 59 6.78 -0.66 7.46
C LEU A 59 7.15 0.61 8.25
N SER A 60 7.44 1.71 7.55
CA SER A 60 7.74 2.99 8.20
C SER A 60 6.50 3.58 8.88
N GLU A 61 5.34 3.49 8.25
CA GLU A 61 4.06 3.94 8.78
C GLU A 61 3.66 3.12 10.01
N MET A 62 3.75 1.80 9.94
CA MET A 62 3.49 0.91 11.09
C MET A 62 4.37 1.26 12.29
N LYS A 63 5.66 1.57 12.08
CA LYS A 63 6.55 2.01 13.17
C LYS A 63 6.08 3.32 13.77
N LEU A 64 5.70 4.29 12.95
CA LEU A 64 5.19 5.58 13.41
C LEU A 64 3.88 5.42 14.21
N GLN A 65 2.96 4.59 13.71
CA GLN A 65 1.72 4.25 14.41
C GLN A 65 2.02 3.62 15.78
N ASN A 66 2.92 2.64 15.85
CA ASN A 66 3.32 2.02 17.11
C ASN A 66 3.92 3.03 18.11
N HIS A 67 4.79 3.94 17.65
CA HIS A 67 5.36 4.99 18.50
C HIS A 67 4.30 5.97 19.02
N THR A 68 3.34 6.30 18.17
CA THR A 68 2.21 7.18 18.53
C THR A 68 1.32 6.50 19.56
N GLU A 69 0.93 5.25 19.32
CA GLU A 69 0.12 4.44 20.25
C GLU A 69 0.82 4.27 21.61
N ALA A 70 2.11 3.94 21.61
CA ALA A 70 2.89 3.80 22.84
C ALA A 70 2.94 5.11 23.65
N SER A 71 3.09 6.25 22.97
CA SER A 71 3.10 7.56 23.61
C SER A 71 1.73 7.86 24.23
N VAL A 72 0.64 7.67 23.48
CA VAL A 72 -0.73 7.89 23.99
C VAL A 72 -0.99 7.03 25.22
N LYS A 73 -0.74 5.72 25.14
CA LYS A 73 -0.90 4.79 26.27
C LYS A 73 -0.08 5.19 27.49
N HIS A 74 1.12 5.74 27.29
CA HIS A 74 1.96 6.20 28.40
C HIS A 74 1.36 7.43 29.11
N HIS A 75 0.71 8.33 28.38
CA HIS A 75 0.13 9.56 28.93
C HIS A 75 -1.27 9.36 29.53
N GLU A 76 -2.03 8.39 29.05
CA GLU A 76 -3.40 8.07 29.50
C GLU A 76 -3.55 8.00 31.03
N PRO A 77 -2.72 7.27 31.80
CA PRO A 77 -2.87 7.17 33.26
C PRO A 77 -2.72 8.52 33.95
N GLY A 78 -1.81 9.37 33.46
CA GLY A 78 -1.59 10.72 33.99
C GLY A 78 -2.80 11.61 33.77
N ILE A 79 -3.33 11.62 32.54
CA ILE A 79 -4.53 12.38 32.18
C ILE A 79 -5.74 11.90 32.97
N ILE A 80 -5.91 10.59 33.13
CA ILE A 80 -6.97 9.99 33.97
C ILE A 80 -6.87 10.50 35.41
N LYS A 81 -5.67 10.51 35.99
CA LYS A 81 -5.44 10.99 37.36
C LYS A 81 -5.76 12.47 37.50
N LEU A 82 -5.37 13.28 36.52
CA LEU A 82 -5.69 14.71 36.48
C LEU A 82 -7.20 14.94 36.39
N SER A 83 -7.90 14.26 35.48
CA SER A 83 -9.36 14.34 35.34
C SER A 83 -10.07 13.95 36.64
N LYS A 84 -9.65 12.86 37.29
CA LYS A 84 -10.19 12.45 38.60
C LYS A 84 -10.00 13.54 39.65
N THR A 85 -8.83 14.16 39.69
CA THR A 85 -8.50 15.20 40.67
C THR A 85 -9.35 16.45 40.44
N TYR A 86 -9.43 16.90 39.19
CA TYR A 86 -10.26 18.03 38.76
C TYR A 86 -11.75 17.80 39.09
N ASN A 87 -12.30 16.63 38.73
CA ASN A 87 -13.69 16.30 39.02
C ASN A 87 -13.98 16.27 40.53
N ASN A 88 -13.04 15.76 41.34
CA ASN A 88 -13.18 15.79 42.80
C ASN A 88 -13.23 17.22 43.35
N LEU A 89 -12.42 18.14 42.80
CA LEU A 89 -12.47 19.56 43.15
C LEU A 89 -13.80 20.20 42.74
N CYS A 90 -14.36 19.84 41.57
CA CYS A 90 -15.69 20.31 41.15
C CYS A 90 -16.76 19.90 42.17
N THR A 91 -16.76 18.64 42.62
CA THR A 91 -17.69 18.13 43.64
C THR A 91 -17.52 18.85 44.97
N GLN A 92 -16.27 19.08 45.42
CA GLN A 92 -15.99 19.81 46.66
C GLN A 92 -16.51 21.25 46.59
N LEU A 93 -16.28 21.93 45.47
CA LEU A 93 -16.77 23.30 45.27
C LEU A 93 -18.30 23.35 45.26
N GLN A 94 -18.95 22.39 44.58
CA GLN A 94 -20.41 22.28 44.58
C GLN A 94 -20.97 22.09 46.00
N ALA A 95 -20.30 21.28 46.82
CA ALA A 95 -20.68 21.11 48.23
C ALA A 95 -20.55 22.42 49.03
N LEU A 96 -19.51 23.23 48.80
CA LEU A 96 -19.34 24.54 49.46
C LEU A 96 -20.42 25.54 49.05
N ILE A 97 -20.82 25.52 47.77
CA ILE A 97 -21.92 26.35 47.25
C ILE A 97 -23.24 25.95 47.93
N HIS A 98 -23.54 24.65 48.00
CA HIS A 98 -24.74 24.16 48.68
C HIS A 98 -24.75 24.47 50.18
N GLN A 99 -23.58 24.50 50.83
CA GLN A 99 -23.43 24.89 52.23
C GLN A 99 -23.57 26.41 52.48
N GLY A 100 -23.75 27.23 51.44
CA GLY A 100 -23.82 28.69 51.57
C GLY A 100 -22.50 29.36 51.95
N LYS A 101 -21.37 28.65 51.80
CA LYS A 101 -20.01 29.15 52.10
C LYS A 101 -19.35 29.83 50.90
N ALA A 102 -20.00 29.81 49.75
CA ALA A 102 -19.56 30.48 48.54
C ALA A 102 -20.28 31.83 48.36
N PRO A 103 -19.72 32.76 47.57
CA PRO A 103 -20.40 34.00 47.22
C PRO A 103 -21.77 33.77 46.56
N PRO A 104 -22.72 34.71 46.68
CA PRO A 104 -24.01 34.61 46.03
C PRO A 104 -23.85 34.43 44.51
N LYS A 105 -24.60 33.47 43.94
CA LYS A 105 -24.58 33.11 42.50
C LYS A 105 -23.28 32.44 42.01
N ALA A 106 -22.43 31.94 42.91
CA ALA A 106 -21.32 31.08 42.50
C ALA A 106 -21.82 29.80 41.82
N LEU A 107 -21.17 29.39 40.73
CA LEU A 107 -21.45 28.16 39.98
C LEU A 107 -20.17 27.31 39.92
N PRO A 108 -20.27 25.98 40.14
CA PRO A 108 -19.11 25.11 39.99
C PRO A 108 -18.77 24.90 38.50
N PRO A 109 -17.49 24.63 38.16
CA PRO A 109 -17.10 24.16 36.84
C PRO A 109 -17.76 22.82 36.48
N LEU A 110 -17.88 22.56 35.17
CA LEU A 110 -18.39 21.29 34.65
C LEU A 110 -17.34 20.18 34.82
N PRO A 111 -17.69 19.02 35.39
CA PRO A 111 -16.82 17.86 35.42
C PRO A 111 -16.47 17.35 34.01
N ILE A 112 -15.25 16.84 33.85
CA ILE A 112 -14.80 16.21 32.61
C ILE A 112 -15.36 14.78 32.56
N ALA A 113 -16.10 14.45 31.50
CA ALA A 113 -16.52 13.08 31.23
C ALA A 113 -15.28 12.20 30.98
N ARG A 114 -15.22 11.06 31.65
CA ARG A 114 -14.10 10.10 31.50
C ARG A 114 -14.36 9.09 30.41
N GLU A 115 -15.63 8.85 30.10
CA GLU A 115 -16.04 8.02 28.97
C GLU A 115 -15.67 8.73 27.67
N GLY A 116 -15.04 8.01 26.74
CA GLY A 116 -14.63 8.57 25.46
C GLY A 116 -13.47 9.57 25.50
N LEU A 117 -12.82 9.81 26.65
CA LEU A 117 -11.72 10.78 26.78
C LEU A 117 -10.54 10.53 25.83
N PHE A 118 -10.37 9.27 25.41
CA PHE A 118 -9.32 8.81 24.50
C PHE A 118 -9.89 8.13 23.25
N GLN A 119 -11.21 8.17 23.05
CA GLN A 119 -11.79 7.69 21.79
C GLN A 119 -11.41 8.69 20.69
N LEU A 120 -10.78 8.19 19.64
CA LEU A 120 -10.51 8.94 18.43
C LEU A 120 -11.71 8.69 17.49
N ASP A 121 -12.38 9.74 17.05
CA ASP A 121 -13.51 9.68 16.10
C ASP A 121 -13.05 9.34 14.66
N ILE A 122 -12.03 8.48 14.52
CA ILE A 122 -11.31 8.24 13.26
C ILE A 122 -11.72 6.90 12.62
N ASP A 123 -12.56 6.10 13.30
CA ASP A 123 -13.11 4.85 12.75
C ASP A 123 -14.36 5.07 11.87
N ASP A 124 -14.60 6.28 11.37
CA ASP A 124 -15.64 6.52 10.35
C ASP A 124 -15.14 5.99 8.99
N GLU A 125 -15.81 4.93 8.50
CA GLU A 125 -15.65 4.22 7.21
C GLU A 125 -14.88 4.97 6.09
N VAL A 126 -13.80 4.33 5.61
CA VAL A 126 -13.22 4.56 4.26
C VAL A 126 -13.87 3.65 3.24
#